data_AF-I1SRN3-F1
#
_entry.id   AF-I1SRN3-F1
#
_cell.length_a   1.000
_cell.length_b   1.000
_cell.length_c   1.000
_cell.angle_alpha   90.00
_cell.angle_beta   90.00
_cell.angle_gamma   90.00
#
_symmetry.space_group_name_H-M   'P 1'
#
loop_
_entity.id
_entity.type
_entity.pdbx_description
1 polymer ?
#
loop_
_entity_poly.entity_id
_entity_poly.type
_entity_poly.pdbx_seq_one_letter_code
_entity_poly.pdbx_strand_id
1 'polypeptide(L)'
;MGTHTLPEGFSDFDMFTFGSALLVGGLLGFFLNSISILAFLRVKEMRSPSSFLVFNLALADLSLNLNGLTAAYASYLRYWPFGQEGCDYHGFQGMVSVLASISFMAAIAWDRYHQY
;
A
#
# COMPACT_ATOMS: atom_id res chain seq x y z
N MET A 1 15.20 -29.15 3.71
CA MET A 1 14.97 -27.81 4.28
C MET A 1 16.15 -26.96 3.88
N GLY A 2 16.04 -26.20 2.79
CA GLY A 2 17.14 -25.39 2.28
C GLY A 2 17.42 -24.22 3.21
N THR A 3 18.67 -24.02 3.56
CA THR A 3 19.16 -22.81 4.25
C THR A 3 18.97 -21.62 3.30
N HIS A 4 17.88 -20.87 3.47
CA HIS A 4 17.69 -19.59 2.81
C HIS A 4 18.69 -18.60 3.41
N THR A 5 19.83 -18.43 2.73
CA THR A 5 20.85 -17.45 3.09
C THR A 5 20.31 -16.05 2.84
N LEU A 6 20.46 -15.15 3.80
CA LEU A 6 20.09 -13.75 3.67
C LEU A 6 20.86 -13.09 2.52
N PRO A 7 20.31 -12.04 1.88
CA PRO A 7 21.06 -11.24 0.92
C PRO A 7 22.31 -10.64 1.60
N GLU A 8 23.41 -10.53 0.85
CA GLU A 8 24.66 -9.98 1.40
C GLU A 8 24.44 -8.60 2.03
N GLY A 9 24.83 -8.44 3.29
CA GLY A 9 24.70 -7.19 4.05
C GLY A 9 23.46 -7.05 4.92
N PHE A 10 22.50 -7.99 4.89
CA PHE A 10 21.34 -7.95 5.78
C PHE A 10 21.48 -8.90 6.97
N SER A 11 21.17 -8.39 8.16
CA SER A 11 21.03 -9.15 9.40
C SER A 11 19.60 -9.69 9.56
N ASP A 12 19.45 -10.72 10.39
CA ASP A 12 18.14 -11.21 10.84
C ASP A 12 17.31 -10.10 11.51
N PHE A 13 17.99 -9.22 12.23
CA PHE A 13 17.37 -8.07 12.88
C PHE A 13 16.79 -7.07 11.86
N ASP A 14 17.48 -6.89 10.73
CA ASP A 14 17.05 -5.96 9.69
C ASP A 14 15.77 -6.49 9.03
N MET A 15 15.74 -7.77 8.66
CA MET A 15 14.55 -8.42 8.11
C MET A 15 13.36 -8.34 9.08
N PHE A 16 13.58 -8.62 10.37
CA PHE A 16 12.53 -8.49 11.36
C PHE A 16 12.02 -7.04 11.49
N THR A 17 12.93 -6.07 11.44
CA THR A 17 12.59 -4.64 11.51
C THR A 17 11.79 -4.19 10.29
N PHE A 18 12.20 -4.56 9.08
CA PHE A 18 11.47 -4.27 7.84
C PHE A 18 10.09 -4.94 7.85
N GLY A 19 10.01 -6.23 8.16
CA GLY A 19 8.75 -6.95 8.28
C GLY A 19 7.79 -6.32 9.30
N SER A 20 8.32 -5.89 10.45
CA SER A 20 7.53 -5.22 11.49
C SER A 20 7.04 -3.85 11.05
N ALA A 21 7.90 -3.03 10.44
CA ALA A 21 7.53 -1.72 9.94
C ALA A 21 6.44 -1.81 8.84
N LEU A 22 6.62 -2.74 7.89
CA LEU A 22 5.65 -2.98 6.82
C LEU A 22 4.32 -3.54 7.36
N LEU A 23 4.37 -4.43 8.36
CA LEU A 23 3.17 -4.97 8.99
C LEU A 23 2.37 -3.88 9.70
N VAL A 24 3.03 -3.08 10.55
CA VAL A 24 2.38 -2.00 11.30
C VAL A 24 1.85 -0.93 10.36
N GLY A 25 2.68 -0.47 9.42
CA GLY A 25 2.28 0.53 8.42
C GLY A 25 1.14 0.03 7.53
N GLY A 26 1.25 -1.20 7.02
CA GLY A 26 0.24 -1.81 6.17
C GLY A 26 -1.10 -2.02 6.87
N LEU A 27 -1.11 -2.47 8.13
CA LEU A 27 -2.35 -2.63 8.90
C LEU A 27 -3.00 -1.28 9.20
N LEU A 28 -2.23 -0.31 9.71
CA LEU A 28 -2.75 1.03 9.99
C LEU A 28 -3.29 1.68 8.72
N GLY A 29 -2.53 1.64 7.63
CA GLY A 29 -2.93 2.16 6.34
C GLY A 29 -4.18 1.46 5.80
N PHE A 30 -4.28 0.14 5.95
CA PHE A 30 -5.47 -0.62 5.54
C PHE A 30 -6.72 -0.15 6.28
N PHE A 31 -6.68 -0.05 7.62
CA PHE A 31 -7.83 0.38 8.40
C PHE A 31 -8.21 1.84 8.12
N LEU A 32 -7.24 2.74 8.08
CA LEU A 32 -7.48 4.17 7.86
C LEU A 32 -8.08 4.44 6.48
N ASN A 33 -7.55 3.81 5.42
CA ASN A 33 -8.10 3.97 4.08
C ASN A 33 -9.45 3.28 3.91
N SER A 34 -9.68 2.15 4.59
CA SER A 34 -11.00 1.51 4.63
C SER A 34 -12.04 2.43 5.27
N ILE A 35 -11.69 3.11 6.36
CA ILE A 35 -12.57 4.09 7.00
C ILE A 35 -12.89 5.24 6.03
N SER A 36 -11.91 5.77 5.31
CA SER A 36 -12.12 6.83 4.31
C SER A 36 -13.09 6.41 3.19
N ILE A 37 -12.92 5.19 2.68
CA ILE A 37 -13.83 4.58 1.69
C ILE A 37 -15.24 4.45 2.26
N LEU A 38 -15.38 3.88 3.46
CA LEU A 38 -16.67 3.73 4.12
C LEU A 38 -17.34 5.08 4.36
N ALA A 39 -16.57 6.09 4.78
CA ALA A 39 -17.10 7.42 5.04
C ALA A 39 -17.69 8.04 3.76
N PHE A 40 -16.97 7.97 2.63
CA PHE A 40 -17.47 8.44 1.33
C PHE A 40 -18.75 7.68 0.89
N LEU A 41 -18.79 6.37 1.08
CA LEU A 41 -19.94 5.55 0.69
C LEU A 41 -21.16 5.81 1.58
N ARG A 42 -20.96 6.06 2.88
CA ARG A 42 -22.04 6.18 3.86
C ARG A 42 -22.60 7.60 4.01
N VAL A 43 -21.76 8.62 3.90
CA VAL A 43 -22.16 10.03 4.12
C VAL A 43 -22.47 10.68 2.78
N LYS A 44 -23.75 10.95 2.53
CA LYS A 44 -24.22 11.49 1.24
C LYS A 44 -23.70 12.90 0.99
N GLU A 45 -23.57 13.70 2.04
CA GLU A 45 -23.06 15.07 1.98
C GLU A 45 -21.61 15.14 1.50
N MET A 46 -20.84 14.06 1.65
CA MET A 46 -19.44 13.98 1.20
C MET A 46 -19.29 13.56 -0.27
N ARG A 47 -20.38 13.34 -1.02
CA ARG A 47 -20.30 12.89 -2.41
C ARG A 47 -20.11 14.06 -3.39
N SER A 48 -18.97 14.74 -3.26
CA SER A 48 -18.52 15.80 -4.17
C SER A 48 -17.44 15.30 -5.15
N PRO A 49 -17.16 16.01 -6.26
CA PRO A 49 -16.07 15.68 -7.16
C PRO A 49 -14.70 15.61 -6.45
N SER A 50 -14.41 16.56 -5.55
CA SER A 50 -13.18 16.59 -4.77
C SER A 50 -13.04 15.38 -3.85
N SER A 51 -14.14 14.98 -3.18
CA SER A 51 -14.15 13.79 -2.32
C SER A 51 -14.07 12.48 -3.11
N PHE A 52 -14.49 12.46 -4.38
CA PHE A 52 -14.29 11.31 -5.26
C PHE A 52 -12.81 11.08 -5.60
N LEU A 53 -12.01 12.14 -5.74
CA LEU A 53 -10.56 12.00 -5.90
C LEU A 53 -9.91 11.39 -4.65
N VAL A 54 -10.34 11.81 -3.46
CA VAL A 54 -9.88 11.24 -2.18
C VAL A 54 -10.30 9.78 -2.04
N PHE A 55 -11.50 9.41 -2.49
CA PHE A 55 -11.96 8.02 -2.53
C PHE A 55 -11.07 7.14 -3.41
N ASN A 56 -10.71 7.61 -4.62
CA ASN A 56 -9.83 6.86 -5.51
C ASN A 56 -8.39 6.76 -4.96
N LEU A 57 -7.90 7.82 -4.31
CA LEU A 57 -6.63 7.79 -3.59
C LEU A 57 -6.65 6.71 -2.49
N ALA A 58 -7.72 6.66 -1.68
CA ALA A 58 -7.85 5.66 -0.62
C ALA A 58 -7.91 4.22 -1.17
N LEU A 59 -8.49 4.00 -2.36
CA LEU A 59 -8.46 2.70 -3.03
C LEU A 59 -7.04 2.33 -3.49
N ALA A 60 -6.29 3.28 -4.06
CA ALA A 60 -4.92 3.07 -4.47
C ALA A 60 -4.02 2.75 -3.26
N ASP A 61 -4.18 3.49 -2.17
CA ASP A 61 -3.47 3.27 -0.91
C ASP A 61 -3.85 1.93 -0.26
N LEU A 62 -5.12 1.50 -0.31
CA LEU A 62 -5.51 0.15 0.14
C LEU A 62 -4.75 -0.93 -0.62
N SER A 63 -4.69 -0.79 -1.94
CA SER A 63 -3.98 -1.72 -2.81
C SER A 63 -2.48 -1.76 -2.47
N LEU A 64 -1.87 -0.60 -2.23
CA LEU A 64 -0.47 -0.49 -1.79
C LEU A 64 -0.24 -1.11 -0.40
N ASN A 65 -1.15 -0.91 0.55
CA ASN A 65 -1.04 -1.49 1.89
C ASN A 65 -1.14 -3.03 1.87
N LEU A 66 -2.02 -3.59 1.03
CA LEU A 66 -2.09 -5.05 0.82
C LEU A 66 -0.79 -5.61 0.23
N ASN A 67 -0.19 -4.88 -0.71
CA ASN A 67 1.12 -5.20 -1.25
C ASN A 67 2.17 -5.20 -0.13
N GLY A 68 2.22 -4.13 0.68
CA GLY A 68 3.11 -4.02 1.84
C GLY A 68 2.94 -5.13 2.87
N LEU A 69 1.72 -5.58 3.16
CA LEU A 69 1.44 -6.72 4.04
C LEU A 69 1.98 -8.04 3.46
N THR A 70 1.88 -8.22 2.15
CA THR A 70 2.45 -9.38 1.45
C THR A 70 3.98 -9.38 1.55
N ALA A 71 4.60 -8.21 1.37
CA ALA A 71 6.04 -8.03 1.55
C ALA A 71 6.48 -8.26 3.01
N ALA A 72 5.69 -7.80 3.99
CA ALA A 72 5.94 -8.07 5.41
C ALA A 72 5.96 -9.57 5.71
N TYR A 73 4.99 -10.32 5.18
CA TYR A 73 4.92 -11.77 5.34
C TYR A 73 6.16 -12.47 4.73
N ALA A 74 6.55 -12.09 3.51
CA ALA A 74 7.76 -12.62 2.88
C ALA A 74 9.04 -12.28 3.67
N SER A 75 9.10 -11.08 4.27
CA SER A 75 10.23 -10.64 5.09
C SER A 75 10.40 -11.51 6.35
N TYR A 76 9.30 -11.87 7.03
CA TYR A 76 9.37 -12.80 8.17
C TYR A 76 9.78 -14.22 7.78
N LEU A 77 9.36 -14.67 6.59
CA LEU A 77 9.77 -15.96 6.03
C LEU A 77 11.22 -15.98 5.57
N ARG A 78 11.83 -14.81 5.32
CA ARG A 78 13.19 -14.65 4.77
C ARG A 78 13.34 -15.20 3.34
N TYR A 79 12.23 -15.46 2.68
CA TYR A 79 12.17 -15.84 1.27
C TYR A 79 10.81 -15.46 0.71
N TRP A 80 10.72 -15.39 -0.61
CA TRP A 80 9.46 -15.12 -1.30
C TRP A 80 8.66 -16.42 -1.51
N PRO A 81 7.48 -16.60 -0.89
CA PRO A 81 6.77 -17.88 -0.93
C PRO A 81 5.85 -18.05 -2.15
N PHE A 82 5.60 -16.99 -2.93
CA PHE A 82 4.58 -16.98 -3.99
C PHE A 82 5.12 -17.32 -5.39
N GLY A 83 6.37 -17.81 -5.48
CA GLY A 83 7.02 -18.15 -6.75
C GLY A 83 7.32 -16.92 -7.64
N GLN A 84 7.83 -17.19 -8.85
CA GLN A 84 8.25 -16.13 -9.79
C GLN A 84 7.07 -15.26 -10.25
N GLU A 85 5.98 -15.89 -10.72
CA GLU A 85 4.77 -15.18 -11.16
C GLU A 85 4.21 -14.26 -10.08
N GLY A 86 4.21 -14.73 -8.82
CA GLY A 86 3.78 -13.92 -7.69
C GLY A 86 4.70 -12.72 -7.44
N CYS A 87 6.01 -12.87 -7.65
CA CYS A 87 6.98 -11.79 -7.52
C CYS A 87 6.75 -10.71 -8.59
N ASP A 88 6.56 -11.13 -9.84
CA ASP A 88 6.32 -10.23 -10.97
C ASP A 88 5.00 -9.48 -10.79
N TYR A 89 3.93 -10.19 -10.39
CA TYR A 89 2.64 -9.57 -10.06
C TYR A 89 2.74 -8.59 -8.90
N HIS A 90 3.46 -8.95 -7.84
CA HIS A 90 3.67 -8.09 -6.67
C HIS A 90 4.39 -6.79 -7.05
N GLY A 91 5.44 -6.86 -7.87
CA GLY A 91 6.14 -5.69 -8.38
C GLY A 91 5.24 -4.81 -9.26
N PHE A 92 4.53 -5.42 -10.22
CA PHE A 92 3.61 -4.70 -11.10
C PHE A 92 2.49 -4.00 -10.32
N GLN A 93 1.80 -4.73 -9.45
CA GLN A 93 0.69 -4.22 -8.66
C GLN A 93 1.15 -3.10 -7.72
N GLY A 94 2.29 -3.28 -7.05
CA GLY A 94 2.88 -2.24 -6.20
C GLY A 94 3.18 -0.95 -6.97
N MET A 95 3.80 -1.06 -8.15
CA MET A 95 4.10 0.10 -9.00
C MET A 95 2.85 0.82 -9.49
N VAL A 96 1.83 0.09 -9.92
CA VAL A 96 0.54 0.66 -10.34
C VAL A 96 -0.12 1.41 -9.18
N SER A 97 -0.16 0.81 -7.99
CA SER A 97 -0.74 1.45 -6.79
C SER A 97 -0.01 2.73 -6.41
N VAL A 98 1.33 2.74 -6.43
CA VAL A 98 2.12 3.96 -6.14
C VAL A 98 1.86 5.05 -7.17
N LEU A 99 1.89 4.73 -8.47
CA LEU A 99 1.65 5.71 -9.54
C LEU A 99 0.23 6.27 -9.47
N ALA A 100 -0.77 5.43 -9.22
CA ALA A 100 -2.14 5.89 -9.02
C ALA A 100 -2.25 6.84 -7.83
N SER A 101 -1.61 6.50 -6.70
CA SER A 101 -1.63 7.34 -5.49
C SER A 101 -1.02 8.71 -5.72
N ILE A 102 0.16 8.78 -6.37
CA ILE A 102 0.80 10.05 -6.71
C ILE A 102 -0.07 10.85 -7.69
N SER A 103 -0.67 10.20 -8.68
CA SER A 103 -1.54 10.84 -9.67
C SER A 103 -2.78 11.46 -9.03
N PHE A 104 -3.46 10.73 -8.13
CA PHE A 104 -4.62 11.26 -7.42
C PHE A 104 -4.23 12.35 -6.42
N MET A 105 -3.07 12.23 -5.75
CA MET A 105 -2.56 13.29 -4.90
C MET A 105 -2.33 14.59 -5.69
N ALA A 106 -1.73 14.50 -6.88
CA ALA A 106 -1.55 15.63 -7.78
C ALA A 106 -2.90 16.22 -8.25
N ALA A 107 -3.87 15.37 -8.60
CA ALA A 107 -5.21 15.81 -8.98
C ALA A 107 -5.94 16.53 -7.81
N ILE A 108 -5.81 16.05 -6.58
CA ILE A 108 -6.36 16.70 -5.38
C ILE A 108 -5.69 18.06 -5.15
N ALA A 109 -4.38 18.15 -5.31
CA ALA A 109 -3.65 19.42 -5.18
C ALA A 109 -4.12 20.44 -6.22
N TRP A 110 -4.31 19.99 -7.47
CA TRP A 110 -4.85 20.80 -8.56
C TRP A 110 -6.28 21.27 -8.28
N ASP A 111 -7.17 20.37 -7.89
CA ASP A 111 -8.57 20.67 -7.54
C ASP A 111 -8.63 21.73 -6.44
N ARG A 112 -7.86 21.55 -5.36
CA ARG A 112 -7.79 22.52 -4.26
C ARG A 112 -7.29 23.88 -4.71
N TYR A 113 -6.29 23.95 -5.58
CA TYR A 113 -5.78 25.21 -6.09
C TYR A 113 -6.85 26.00 -6.86
N HIS A 114 -7.73 25.33 -7.60
CA HIS A 114 -8.79 25.97 -8.39
C HIS A 114 -10.08 26.24 -7.60
N GLN A 115 -10.17 25.78 -6.35
CA GLN A 115 -11.26 26.10 -5.44
C GLN A 115 -11.04 27.40 -4.65
N TYR A 116 -9.81 27.94 -4.65
CA TYR A 116 -9.45 29.25 -4.10
C TYR A 116 -9.49 30.32 -5.19
#